data_AF-A0A5C8BX18-F1
#
_entry.id   AF-A0A5C8BX18-F1
#
_cell.length_a   1.000
_cell.length_b   1.000
_cell.length_c   1.000
_cell.angle_alpha   90.00
_cell.angle_beta   90.00
_cell.angle_gamma   90.00
#
_symmetry.space_group_name_H-M   'P 1'
#
loop_
_entity.id
_entity.type
_entity.pdbx_description
1 polymer ?
#
loop_
_entity_poly.entity_id
_entity_poly.type
_entity_poly.pdbx_seq_one_letter_code
_entity_poly.pdbx_strand_id
1 'polypeptide(L)'
;MSVESTSWASELPRGPHSLTRAQVEGSQRERLMFAMVEVVAQKGYNATTIADIVSGAGVSRATFYQLFEDKLTCFIEANKIASQMMIGTLESAIVAISDVDGIDAQARMNLLVERYLESISIFAEYAKVFLVEVFSAGPDAIALRLELMNKFVDLVVESGWNKDLPNVDQAQFRSFIDVIVSALSLKVTTAVGVGDMSSLDSFKHSMAVLIAQLIDNTHPA
;
A
#
# COMPACT_ATOMS: atom_id res chain seq x y z
N MET A 1 -41.80 11.31 31.40
CA MET A 1 -41.63 10.45 30.21
C MET A 1 -40.25 9.85 30.29
N SER A 2 -40.23 8.62 30.75
CA SER A 2 -39.05 7.83 31.09
C SER A 2 -38.56 7.11 29.84
N VAL A 3 -37.25 7.15 29.58
CA VAL A 3 -36.61 6.45 28.47
C VAL A 3 -36.60 4.96 28.81
N GLU A 4 -37.41 4.17 28.10
CA GLU A 4 -37.33 2.71 28.15
C GLU A 4 -36.03 2.25 27.47
N SER A 5 -35.23 1.53 28.23
CA SER A 5 -34.04 0.82 27.80
C SER A 5 -34.43 -0.38 26.94
N THR A 6 -34.41 -0.23 25.62
CA THR A 6 -34.58 -1.37 24.71
C THR A 6 -33.25 -2.13 24.60
N SER A 7 -33.09 -3.10 25.50
CA SER A 7 -32.07 -4.15 25.46
C SER A 7 -32.14 -4.90 24.13
N TRP A 8 -31.16 -4.68 23.26
CA TRP A 8 -30.90 -5.46 22.04
C TRP A 8 -30.11 -6.74 22.32
N ALA A 9 -30.08 -7.20 23.57
CA ALA A 9 -29.66 -8.56 23.91
C ALA A 9 -30.74 -9.57 23.50
N SER A 10 -30.95 -9.74 22.19
CA SER A 10 -31.46 -11.01 21.69
C SER A 10 -30.40 -12.06 21.98
N GLU A 11 -30.74 -13.03 22.83
CA GLU A 11 -29.87 -14.10 23.29
C GLU A 11 -29.08 -14.73 22.14
N LEU A 12 -27.76 -14.53 22.16
CA LEU A 12 -26.84 -15.20 21.26
C LEU A 12 -26.88 -16.71 21.53
N PRO A 13 -26.95 -17.57 20.48
CA PRO A 13 -26.88 -19.01 20.66
C PRO A 13 -25.58 -19.40 21.39
N ARG A 14 -25.71 -20.07 22.54
CA ARG A 14 -24.57 -20.61 23.28
C ARG A 14 -24.18 -21.98 22.72
N GLY A 15 -23.04 -22.06 22.04
CA GLY A 15 -22.42 -23.30 21.58
C GLY A 15 -21.11 -23.02 20.82
N PRO A 16 -20.07 -23.87 20.92
CA PRO A 16 -18.78 -23.61 20.30
C PRO A 16 -18.93 -23.68 18.78
N HIS A 17 -18.74 -22.56 18.09
CA HIS A 17 -18.28 -22.63 16.72
C HIS A 17 -16.90 -23.26 16.76
N SER A 18 -16.82 -24.59 16.59
CA SER A 18 -15.55 -25.28 16.43
C SER A 18 -14.97 -24.80 15.11
N LEU A 19 -14.07 -23.82 15.18
CA LEU A 19 -13.29 -23.39 14.03
C LEU A 19 -12.66 -24.64 13.42
N THR A 20 -12.80 -24.78 12.10
CA THR A 20 -12.08 -25.83 11.38
C THR A 20 -10.59 -25.58 11.53
N ARG A 21 -9.78 -26.64 11.39
CA ARG A 21 -8.32 -26.52 11.40
C ARG A 21 -7.83 -25.44 10.41
N ALA A 22 -8.43 -25.38 9.23
CA ALA A 22 -8.12 -24.37 8.23
C ALA A 22 -8.44 -22.93 8.68
N GLN A 23 -9.56 -22.73 9.38
CA GLN A 23 -9.91 -21.41 9.96
C GLN A 23 -8.95 -20.99 11.07
N VAL A 24 -8.52 -21.95 11.92
CA VAL A 24 -7.52 -21.68 12.96
C VAL A 24 -6.17 -21.33 12.33
N GLU A 25 -5.69 -22.13 11.36
CA GLU A 25 -4.44 -21.87 10.65
C GLU A 25 -4.48 -20.52 9.92
N GLY A 26 -5.60 -20.17 9.27
CA GLY A 26 -5.81 -18.86 8.64
C GLY A 26 -5.71 -17.69 9.63
N SER A 27 -6.41 -17.77 10.77
CA SER A 27 -6.35 -16.74 11.81
C SER A 27 -4.94 -16.60 12.42
N GLN A 28 -4.25 -17.71 12.65
CA GLN A 28 -2.86 -17.69 13.15
C GLN A 28 -1.90 -17.06 12.14
N ARG A 29 -2.09 -17.35 10.85
CA ARG A 29 -1.31 -16.78 9.75
C ARG A 29 -1.50 -15.27 9.68
N GLU A 30 -2.73 -14.78 9.73
CA GLU A 30 -3.05 -13.34 9.76
C GLU A 30 -2.40 -12.64 10.95
N ARG A 31 -2.52 -13.21 12.16
CA ARG A 31 -1.90 -12.67 13.38
C ARG A 31 -0.38 -12.61 13.28
N LEU A 32 0.25 -13.63 12.69
CA LEU A 32 1.69 -13.64 12.44
C LEU A 32 2.13 -12.55 11.47
N MET A 33 1.39 -12.36 10.37
CA MET A 33 1.68 -11.30 9.41
C MET A 33 1.47 -9.91 9.99
N PHE A 34 0.43 -9.71 10.79
CA PHE A 34 0.19 -8.45 11.49
C PHE A 34 1.31 -8.14 12.49
N ALA A 35 1.67 -9.11 13.34
CA ALA A 35 2.78 -8.97 14.28
C ALA A 35 4.13 -8.73 13.58
N MET A 36 4.35 -9.33 12.41
CA MET A 36 5.53 -9.05 11.57
C MET A 36 5.58 -7.57 11.18
N VAL A 37 4.50 -7.01 10.65
CA VAL A 37 4.43 -5.59 10.26
C VAL A 37 4.67 -4.69 11.46
N GLU A 38 4.01 -4.94 12.60
CA GLU A 38 4.16 -4.12 13.80
C GLU A 38 5.58 -4.15 14.36
N VAL A 39 6.17 -5.33 14.52
CA VAL A 39 7.52 -5.46 15.09
C VAL A 39 8.56 -4.85 14.14
N VAL A 40 8.42 -5.06 12.83
CA VAL A 40 9.34 -4.46 11.85
C VAL A 40 9.19 -2.94 11.80
N ALA A 41 7.97 -2.39 11.90
CA ALA A 41 7.77 -0.95 11.98
C ALA A 41 8.52 -0.34 13.18
N GLN A 42 8.49 -1.02 14.33
CA GLN A 42 9.13 -0.56 15.56
C GLN A 42 10.65 -0.74 15.59
N LYS A 43 11.16 -1.89 15.13
CA LYS A 43 12.56 -2.31 15.34
C LYS A 43 13.39 -2.37 14.05
N GLY A 44 12.75 -2.33 12.89
CA GLY A 44 13.35 -2.65 11.60
C GLY A 44 13.48 -4.15 11.35
N TYR A 45 13.67 -4.54 10.09
CA TYR A 45 13.65 -5.95 9.67
C TYR A 45 14.81 -6.75 10.28
N ASN A 46 16.02 -6.17 10.30
CA ASN A 46 17.22 -6.86 10.77
C ASN A 46 17.16 -7.18 12.27
N ALA A 47 16.65 -6.27 13.10
CA ALA A 47 16.52 -6.47 14.52
C ALA A 47 15.31 -7.34 14.91
N THR A 48 14.36 -7.55 13.99
CA THR A 48 13.18 -8.39 14.22
C THR A 48 13.54 -9.86 14.29
N THR A 49 13.11 -10.53 15.38
CA THR A 49 13.30 -11.97 15.58
C THR A 49 11.98 -12.74 15.50
N ILE A 50 12.05 -14.05 15.24
CA ILE A 50 10.88 -14.93 15.31
C ILE A 50 10.25 -14.91 16.71
N ALA A 51 11.04 -14.72 17.77
CA ALA A 51 10.52 -14.65 19.14
C ALA A 51 9.62 -13.41 19.34
N ASP A 52 10.03 -12.25 18.80
CA ASP A 52 9.19 -11.04 18.82
C ASP A 52 7.88 -11.26 18.08
N ILE A 53 7.94 -11.85 16.89
CA ILE A 53 6.77 -12.07 16.02
C ILE A 53 5.77 -13.01 16.70
N VAL A 54 6.22 -14.16 17.21
CA VAL A 54 5.29 -15.13 17.84
C VAL A 54 4.73 -14.62 19.17
N SER A 55 5.48 -13.77 19.88
CA SER A 55 4.99 -13.09 21.08
C SER A 55 3.87 -12.10 20.73
N GLY A 56 4.07 -11.23 19.73
CA GLY A 56 3.04 -10.29 19.27
C GLY A 56 1.83 -11.01 18.67
N ALA A 57 2.07 -12.08 17.94
CA ALA A 57 1.02 -12.88 17.33
C ALA A 57 0.31 -13.80 18.33
N GLY A 58 0.81 -14.01 19.56
CA GLY A 58 0.24 -14.91 20.56
C GLY A 58 0.18 -16.39 20.13
N VAL A 59 1.19 -16.86 19.39
CA VAL A 59 1.32 -18.26 18.94
C VAL A 59 2.67 -18.85 19.37
N SER A 60 2.86 -20.15 19.19
CA SER A 60 4.14 -20.79 19.53
C SER A 60 5.17 -20.67 18.39
N ARG A 61 6.46 -20.80 18.70
CA ARG A 61 7.52 -20.92 17.68
C ARG A 61 7.32 -22.15 16.79
N ALA A 62 6.80 -23.24 17.33
CA ALA A 62 6.47 -24.43 16.53
C ALA A 62 5.34 -24.12 15.53
N THR A 63 4.34 -23.35 15.94
CA THR A 63 3.25 -22.89 15.05
C THR A 63 3.77 -21.97 13.94
N PHE A 64 4.74 -21.10 14.24
CA PHE A 64 5.40 -20.29 13.20
C PHE A 64 5.97 -21.17 12.09
N TYR A 65 6.80 -22.14 12.44
CA TYR A 65 7.45 -23.03 11.47
C TYR A 65 6.50 -24.02 10.79
N GLN A 66 5.28 -24.19 11.30
CA GLN A 66 4.21 -24.92 10.59
C GLN A 66 3.59 -24.08 9.47
N LEU A 67 3.58 -22.74 9.60
CA LEU A 67 2.90 -21.82 8.68
C LEU A 67 3.85 -21.07 7.73
N PHE A 68 5.12 -20.93 8.13
CA PHE A 68 6.15 -20.21 7.39
C PHE A 68 7.49 -20.93 7.50
N GLU A 69 8.21 -21.01 6.39
CA GLU A 69 9.55 -21.59 6.35
C GLU A 69 10.54 -20.76 7.19
N ASP A 70 10.49 -19.44 7.03
CA ASP A 70 11.41 -18.53 7.69
C ASP A 70 10.81 -17.12 7.89
N LYS A 71 11.63 -16.23 8.46
CA LYS A 71 11.27 -14.82 8.69
C LYS A 71 10.99 -14.08 7.38
N LEU A 72 11.75 -14.37 6.32
CA LEU A 72 11.64 -13.69 5.03
C LEU A 72 10.32 -14.02 4.35
N THR A 73 9.91 -15.27 4.33
CA THR A 73 8.64 -15.74 3.77
C THR A 73 7.46 -15.06 4.48
N CYS A 74 7.48 -15.03 5.82
CA CYS A 74 6.46 -14.31 6.60
C CYS A 74 6.43 -12.81 6.28
N PHE A 75 7.60 -12.20 6.11
CA PHE A 75 7.72 -10.77 5.78
C PHE A 75 7.19 -10.45 4.38
N ILE A 76 7.55 -11.25 3.37
CA ILE A 76 7.08 -11.08 1.99
C ILE A 76 5.56 -11.19 1.91
N GLU A 77 4.97 -12.18 2.60
CA GLU A 77 3.52 -12.31 2.63
C GLU A 77 2.83 -11.17 3.37
N ALA A 78 3.37 -10.75 4.51
CA ALA A 78 2.85 -9.59 5.24
C ALA A 78 2.91 -8.32 4.38
N ASN A 79 4.00 -8.10 3.62
CA ASN A 79 4.14 -6.99 2.68
C ASN A 79 3.14 -7.07 1.53
N LYS A 80 2.85 -8.28 1.01
CA LYS A 80 1.83 -8.46 -0.05
C LYS A 80 0.47 -7.98 0.43
N ILE A 81 0.05 -8.36 1.64
CA ILE A 81 -1.24 -7.94 2.20
C ILE A 81 -1.27 -6.43 2.47
N ALA A 82 -0.22 -5.89 3.10
CA ALA A 82 -0.12 -4.45 3.34
C ALA A 82 -0.21 -3.65 2.03
N SER A 83 0.46 -4.12 0.99
CA SER A 83 0.46 -3.47 -0.32
C SER A 83 -0.86 -3.63 -1.07
N GLN A 84 -1.60 -4.73 -0.88
CA GLN A 84 -2.95 -4.90 -1.43
C GLN A 84 -3.94 -3.88 -0.87
N MET A 85 -3.81 -3.49 0.40
CA MET A 85 -4.64 -2.42 0.97
C MET A 85 -4.36 -1.07 0.29
N MET A 86 -3.08 -0.76 0.01
CA MET A 86 -2.71 0.44 -0.73
C MET A 86 -3.21 0.39 -2.19
N ILE A 87 -3.07 -0.76 -2.86
CA ILE A 87 -3.63 -1.00 -4.20
C ILE A 87 -5.14 -0.69 -4.20
N GLY A 88 -5.92 -1.29 -3.30
CA GLY A 88 -7.37 -1.06 -3.24
C GLY A 88 -7.75 0.39 -2.93
N THR A 89 -6.92 1.09 -2.14
CA THR A 89 -7.10 2.53 -1.89
C THR A 89 -6.92 3.34 -3.17
N LEU A 90 -5.89 3.04 -3.97
CA LEU A 90 -5.63 3.72 -5.23
C LEU A 90 -6.66 3.36 -6.31
N GLU A 91 -7.08 2.10 -6.40
CA GLU A 91 -8.18 1.67 -7.28
C GLU A 91 -9.46 2.46 -6.98
N SER A 92 -9.83 2.56 -5.71
CA SER A 92 -11.00 3.33 -5.28
C SER A 92 -10.85 4.82 -5.61
N ALA A 93 -9.65 5.38 -5.45
CA ALA A 93 -9.35 6.76 -5.81
C ALA A 93 -9.44 7.00 -7.33
N ILE A 94 -8.93 6.08 -8.15
CA ILE A 94 -9.01 6.18 -9.62
C ILE A 94 -10.47 6.18 -10.08
N VAL A 95 -11.31 5.30 -9.53
CA VAL A 95 -12.75 5.28 -9.83
C VAL A 95 -13.39 6.61 -9.45
N ALA A 96 -13.21 7.04 -8.21
CA ALA A 96 -13.80 8.28 -7.71
C ALA A 96 -13.34 9.53 -8.49
N ILE A 97 -12.08 9.58 -8.90
CA ILE A 97 -11.51 10.68 -9.71
C ILE A 97 -12.02 10.63 -11.16
N SER A 98 -12.23 9.43 -11.72
CA SER A 98 -12.75 9.26 -13.08
C SER A 98 -14.18 9.75 -13.22
N ASP A 99 -14.98 9.62 -12.15
CA ASP A 99 -16.37 10.10 -12.09
C ASP A 99 -16.50 11.62 -11.89
N VAL A 100 -15.39 12.35 -11.70
CA VAL A 100 -15.43 13.82 -11.58
C VAL A 100 -15.60 14.44 -12.97
N ASP A 101 -16.70 15.17 -13.14
CA ASP A 101 -17.02 15.90 -14.37
C ASP A 101 -16.12 17.12 -14.58
N GLY A 102 -15.78 17.39 -15.85
CA GLY A 102 -15.15 18.65 -16.27
C GLY A 102 -13.67 18.81 -15.92
N ILE A 103 -13.01 17.77 -15.42
CA ILE A 103 -11.56 17.75 -15.22
C ILE A 103 -10.87 16.93 -16.31
N ASP A 104 -9.66 17.35 -16.71
CA ASP A 104 -8.83 16.67 -17.69
C ASP A 104 -7.90 15.63 -17.05
N ALA A 105 -7.16 14.87 -17.87
CA ALA A 105 -6.21 13.88 -17.40
C ALA A 105 -5.10 14.47 -16.52
N GLN A 106 -4.67 15.72 -16.77
CA GLN A 106 -3.69 16.40 -15.93
C GLN A 106 -4.20 16.57 -14.50
N ALA A 107 -5.40 17.12 -14.35
CA ALA A 107 -6.05 17.31 -13.05
C ALA A 107 -6.30 15.96 -12.36
N ARG A 108 -6.74 14.93 -13.10
CA ARG A 108 -6.92 13.57 -12.55
C ARG A 108 -5.62 12.99 -12.00
N MET A 109 -4.51 13.10 -12.75
CA MET A 109 -3.19 12.65 -12.28
C MET A 109 -2.72 13.42 -11.05
N ASN A 110 -2.90 14.75 -11.01
CA ASN A 110 -2.54 15.56 -9.85
C ASN A 110 -3.33 15.16 -8.59
N LEU A 111 -4.64 14.92 -8.72
CA LEU A 111 -5.47 14.43 -7.62
C LEU A 111 -5.03 13.04 -7.15
N LEU A 112 -4.67 12.13 -8.07
CA LEU A 112 -4.20 10.81 -7.69
C LEU A 112 -2.88 10.86 -6.92
N VAL A 113 -1.93 11.69 -7.37
CA VAL A 113 -0.66 11.93 -6.65
C VAL A 113 -0.93 12.49 -5.26
N GLU A 114 -1.86 13.44 -5.12
CA GLU A 114 -2.28 13.98 -3.82
C GLU A 114 -2.82 12.90 -2.90
N ARG A 115 -3.77 12.08 -3.37
CA ARG A 115 -4.34 10.97 -2.58
C ARG A 115 -3.30 9.96 -2.15
N TYR A 116 -2.35 9.66 -3.03
CA TYR A 116 -1.23 8.77 -2.69
C TYR A 116 -0.36 9.36 -1.58
N LEU A 117 0.08 10.61 -1.72
CA LEU A 117 0.94 11.27 -0.73
C LEU A 117 0.23 11.47 0.63
N GLU A 118 -1.06 11.79 0.62
CA GLU A 118 -1.91 11.85 1.83
C GLU A 118 -1.93 10.48 2.54
N SER A 119 -2.15 9.40 1.78
CA SER A 119 -2.18 8.03 2.33
C SER A 119 -0.85 7.63 2.96
N ILE A 120 0.27 7.95 2.31
CA ILE A 120 1.61 7.73 2.87
C ILE A 120 1.83 8.53 4.15
N SER A 121 1.35 9.77 4.19
CA SER A 121 1.51 10.65 5.36
C SER A 121 0.72 10.16 6.56
N ILE A 122 -0.49 9.63 6.36
CA ILE A 122 -1.33 9.07 7.44
C ILE A 122 -0.72 7.79 8.01
N PHE A 123 -0.11 6.95 7.18
CA PHE A 123 0.38 5.62 7.57
C PHE A 123 1.92 5.50 7.58
N ALA A 124 2.65 6.60 7.79
CA ALA A 124 4.10 6.68 7.59
C ALA A 124 4.89 5.59 8.35
N GLU A 125 4.53 5.30 9.61
CA GLU A 125 5.19 4.27 10.44
C GLU A 125 5.09 2.87 9.81
N TYR A 126 3.93 2.54 9.26
CA TYR A 126 3.69 1.28 8.55
C TYR A 126 4.25 1.32 7.13
N ALA A 127 4.25 2.50 6.49
CA ALA A 127 4.81 2.70 5.16
C ALA A 127 6.29 2.35 5.10
N LYS A 128 7.03 2.63 6.18
CA LYS A 128 8.44 2.25 6.31
C LYS A 128 8.68 0.75 6.08
N VAL A 129 7.76 -0.12 6.49
CA VAL A 129 7.89 -1.58 6.36
C VAL A 129 8.02 -2.00 4.90
N PHE A 130 7.18 -1.46 4.01
CA PHE A 130 7.17 -1.83 2.59
C PHE A 130 7.97 -0.89 1.68
N LEU A 131 8.31 0.32 2.14
CA LEU A 131 9.13 1.27 1.39
C LEU A 131 10.62 1.12 1.67
N VAL A 132 10.99 0.94 2.94
CA VAL A 132 12.38 1.02 3.42
C VAL A 132 12.91 -0.35 3.83
N GLU A 133 12.16 -1.08 4.66
CA GLU A 133 12.66 -2.34 5.25
C GLU A 133 12.79 -3.48 4.23
N VAL A 134 12.16 -3.37 3.07
CA VAL A 134 12.36 -4.28 1.93
C VAL A 134 13.82 -4.34 1.47
N PHE A 135 14.57 -3.22 1.55
CA PHE A 135 15.99 -3.19 1.20
C PHE A 135 16.85 -3.93 2.23
N SER A 136 16.42 -3.95 3.49
CA SER A 136 17.03 -4.75 4.55
C SER A 136 16.70 -6.24 4.41
N ALA A 137 15.50 -6.57 3.91
CA ALA A 137 15.04 -7.95 3.74
C ALA A 137 15.69 -8.69 2.55
N GLY A 138 16.14 -7.96 1.54
CA GLY A 138 16.95 -8.50 0.45
C GLY A 138 16.23 -8.62 -0.90
N PRO A 139 16.85 -9.27 -1.89
CA PRO A 139 16.42 -9.23 -3.29
C PRO A 139 14.98 -9.66 -3.54
N ASP A 140 14.48 -10.68 -2.85
CA ASP A 140 13.11 -11.17 -3.05
C ASP A 140 12.04 -10.16 -2.59
N ALA A 141 12.32 -9.43 -1.52
CA ALA A 141 11.44 -8.34 -1.05
C ALA A 141 11.51 -7.13 -1.99
N ILE A 142 12.68 -6.84 -2.56
CA ILE A 142 12.85 -5.80 -3.59
C ILE A 142 12.10 -6.17 -4.87
N ALA A 143 12.15 -7.43 -5.29
CA ALA A 143 11.41 -7.93 -6.45
C ALA A 143 9.90 -7.78 -6.26
N LEU A 144 9.37 -8.17 -5.09
CA LEU A 144 7.97 -7.92 -4.74
C LEU A 144 7.62 -6.43 -4.84
N ARG A 145 8.49 -5.55 -4.33
CA ARG A 145 8.27 -4.10 -4.41
C ARG A 145 8.17 -3.60 -5.84
N LEU A 146 9.04 -4.09 -6.73
CA LEU A 146 9.00 -3.75 -8.15
C LEU A 146 7.72 -4.26 -8.81
N GLU A 147 7.28 -5.48 -8.53
CA GLU A 147 6.00 -6.01 -9.01
C GLU A 147 4.82 -5.12 -8.60
N LEU A 148 4.80 -4.65 -7.36
CA LEU A 148 3.74 -3.77 -6.85
C LEU A 148 3.78 -2.38 -7.50
N MET A 149 4.97 -1.82 -7.75
CA MET A 149 5.10 -0.57 -8.50
C MET A 149 4.57 -0.73 -9.93
N ASN A 150 4.86 -1.85 -10.60
CA ASN A 150 4.33 -2.13 -11.93
C ASN A 150 2.80 -2.24 -11.92
N LYS A 151 2.20 -2.86 -10.89
CA LYS A 151 0.74 -2.87 -10.73
C LYS A 151 0.14 -1.47 -10.60
N PHE A 152 0.81 -0.55 -9.89
CA PHE A 152 0.35 0.84 -9.84
C PHE A 152 0.39 1.51 -11.20
N VAL A 153 1.44 1.26 -11.99
CA VAL A 153 1.51 1.75 -13.38
C VAL A 153 0.34 1.20 -14.20
N ASP A 154 0.09 -0.11 -14.11
CA ASP A 154 -1.00 -0.77 -14.84
C ASP A 154 -2.37 -0.19 -14.48
N LEU A 155 -2.67 0.02 -13.20
CA LEU A 155 -3.93 0.61 -12.75
C LEU A 155 -4.20 1.99 -13.36
N VAL A 156 -3.19 2.85 -13.41
CA VAL A 156 -3.35 4.19 -13.98
C VAL A 156 -3.47 4.10 -15.50
N VAL A 157 -2.76 3.19 -16.17
CA VAL A 157 -2.90 2.98 -17.61
C VAL A 157 -4.29 2.44 -17.97
N GLU A 158 -4.82 1.52 -17.17
CA GLU A 158 -6.14 0.90 -17.34
C GLU A 158 -7.30 1.88 -17.10
N SER A 159 -7.08 2.96 -16.34
CA SER A 159 -8.06 4.05 -16.18
C SER A 159 -8.48 4.69 -17.51
N GLY A 160 -7.61 4.62 -18.54
CA GLY A 160 -7.86 5.19 -19.86
C GLY A 160 -7.80 6.72 -19.93
N TRP A 161 -7.25 7.39 -18.91
CA TRP A 161 -7.09 8.85 -18.90
C TRP A 161 -6.23 9.38 -20.06
N ASN A 162 -5.42 8.52 -20.70
CA ASN A 162 -4.69 8.89 -21.91
C ASN A 162 -5.61 9.33 -23.08
N LYS A 163 -6.90 8.94 -23.07
CA LYS A 163 -7.86 9.34 -24.11
C LYS A 163 -8.16 10.84 -24.12
N ASP A 164 -7.92 11.52 -23.01
CA ASP A 164 -8.07 12.98 -22.90
C ASP A 164 -6.81 13.73 -23.40
N LEU A 165 -5.73 13.00 -23.69
CA LEU A 165 -4.44 13.55 -24.10
C LEU A 165 -4.27 13.39 -25.62
N PRO A 166 -4.22 14.48 -26.40
CA PRO A 166 -4.00 14.39 -27.84
C PRO A 166 -2.58 13.89 -28.13
N ASN A 167 -2.47 12.99 -29.11
CA ASN A 167 -1.21 12.39 -29.59
C ASN A 167 -0.44 11.55 -28.56
N VAL A 168 -1.08 11.11 -27.47
CA VAL A 168 -0.48 10.18 -26.50
C VAL A 168 -1.08 8.79 -26.68
N ASP A 169 -0.30 7.88 -27.26
CA ASP A 169 -0.71 6.47 -27.30
C ASP A 169 -0.54 5.78 -25.94
N GLN A 170 -1.07 4.58 -25.81
CA GLN A 170 -1.03 3.85 -24.54
C GLN A 170 0.41 3.52 -24.08
N ALA A 171 1.33 3.29 -25.01
CA ALA A 171 2.72 2.97 -24.67
C ALA A 171 3.46 4.19 -24.14
N GLN A 172 3.27 5.35 -24.77
CA GLN A 172 3.77 6.64 -24.30
C GLN A 172 3.19 6.99 -22.93
N PHE A 173 1.88 6.83 -22.75
CA PHE A 173 1.25 7.05 -21.45
C PHE A 173 1.85 6.14 -20.38
N ARG A 174 2.02 4.84 -20.67
CA ARG A 174 2.67 3.90 -19.74
C ARG A 174 4.08 4.35 -19.35
N SER A 175 4.89 4.83 -20.29
CA SER A 175 6.22 5.38 -19.99
C SER A 175 6.16 6.61 -19.10
N PHE A 176 5.21 7.52 -19.30
CA PHE A 176 5.05 8.69 -18.43
C PHE A 176 4.67 8.29 -17.01
N ILE A 177 3.70 7.38 -16.86
CA ILE A 177 3.28 6.88 -15.56
C ILE A 177 4.43 6.14 -14.86
N ASP A 178 5.21 5.34 -15.59
CA ASP A 178 6.39 4.64 -15.03
C ASP A 178 7.43 5.61 -14.45
N VAL A 179 7.73 6.70 -15.15
CA VAL A 179 8.63 7.76 -14.66
C VAL A 179 8.07 8.44 -13.41
N ILE A 180 6.78 8.79 -13.43
CA ILE A 180 6.08 9.41 -12.30
C ILE A 180 6.11 8.50 -11.07
N VAL A 181 5.73 7.23 -11.22
CA VAL A 181 5.71 6.23 -10.15
C VAL A 181 7.11 5.98 -9.61
N SER A 182 8.13 5.91 -10.47
CA SER A 182 9.53 5.76 -10.06
C SER A 182 10.03 6.94 -9.24
N ALA A 183 9.76 8.18 -9.68
CA ALA A 183 10.14 9.39 -8.97
C ALA A 183 9.42 9.51 -7.61
N LEU A 184 8.10 9.27 -7.57
CA LEU A 184 7.30 9.24 -6.34
C LEU A 184 7.82 8.18 -5.37
N SER A 185 8.08 6.97 -5.87
CA SER A 185 8.55 5.84 -5.07
C SER A 185 9.86 6.17 -4.36
N LEU A 186 10.84 6.74 -5.06
CA LEU A 186 12.11 7.13 -4.45
C LEU A 186 11.93 8.28 -3.45
N LYS A 187 11.13 9.29 -3.79
CA LYS A 187 10.90 10.44 -2.89
C LYS A 187 10.20 10.03 -1.61
N VAL A 188 9.15 9.23 -1.71
CA VAL A 188 8.41 8.71 -0.55
C VAL A 188 9.29 7.78 0.29
N THR A 189 10.07 6.90 -0.34
CA THR A 189 11.03 6.03 0.37
C THR A 189 12.03 6.84 1.18
N THR A 190 12.62 7.88 0.58
CA THR A 190 13.64 8.70 1.25
C THR A 190 13.04 9.57 2.35
N ALA A 191 11.89 10.21 2.11
CA ALA A 191 11.16 10.99 3.10
C ALA A 191 10.78 10.15 4.34
N VAL A 192 10.18 8.98 4.13
CA VAL A 192 9.83 8.05 5.20
C VAL A 192 11.08 7.52 5.92
N GLY A 193 12.15 7.22 5.17
CA GLY A 193 13.40 6.70 5.72
C GLY A 193 14.10 7.67 6.67
N VAL A 194 14.04 8.97 6.41
CA VAL A 194 14.67 10.01 7.26
C VAL A 194 13.68 10.73 8.19
N GLY A 195 12.38 10.40 8.11
CA GLY A 195 11.32 11.04 8.89
C GLY A 195 10.97 12.46 8.44
N ASP A 196 11.34 12.87 7.22
CA ASP A 196 11.06 14.21 6.69
C ASP A 196 9.82 14.19 5.77
N MET A 197 8.66 14.11 6.41
CA MET A 197 7.37 14.13 5.71
C MET A 197 7.05 15.50 5.10
N SER A 198 7.58 16.59 5.66
CA SER A 198 7.39 17.95 5.12
C SER A 198 7.96 18.09 3.71
N SER A 199 8.97 17.29 3.38
CA SER A 199 9.55 17.27 2.05
C SER A 199 8.60 16.71 0.97
N LEU A 200 7.53 16.00 1.34
CA LEU A 200 6.50 15.54 0.41
C LEU A 200 5.60 16.69 -0.08
N ASP A 201 5.34 17.70 0.76
CA ASP A 201 4.53 18.86 0.38
C ASP A 201 5.19 19.65 -0.76
N SER A 202 6.48 19.94 -0.63
CA SER A 202 7.26 20.57 -1.71
C SER A 202 7.30 19.72 -2.98
N PHE A 203 7.29 18.39 -2.84
CA PHE A 203 7.38 17.48 -3.96
C PHE A 203 6.08 17.40 -4.75
N LYS A 204 4.92 17.54 -4.08
CA LYS A 204 3.62 17.64 -4.73
C LYS A 204 3.61 18.73 -5.81
N HIS A 205 4.17 19.91 -5.49
CA HIS A 205 4.28 20.99 -6.45
C HIS A 205 5.18 20.63 -7.64
N SER A 206 6.37 20.07 -7.38
CA SER A 206 7.28 19.61 -8.44
C SER A 206 6.66 18.55 -9.34
N MET A 207 5.86 17.64 -8.79
CA MET A 207 5.15 16.61 -9.54
C MET A 207 4.07 17.22 -10.43
N ALA A 208 3.30 18.20 -9.93
CA ALA A 208 2.31 18.88 -10.75
C ALA A 208 2.94 19.60 -11.95
N VAL A 209 4.10 20.23 -11.75
CA VAL A 209 4.87 20.86 -12.84
C VAL A 209 5.39 19.80 -13.82
N LEU A 210 5.94 18.68 -13.33
CA LEU A 210 6.42 17.60 -14.18
C LEU A 210 5.29 16.98 -15.02
N ILE A 211 4.13 16.73 -14.41
CA ILE A 211 2.95 16.20 -15.11
C ILE A 211 2.51 17.16 -16.21
N ALA A 212 2.41 18.46 -15.92
CA ALA A 212 2.08 19.47 -16.92
C ALA A 212 3.09 19.47 -18.08
N GLN A 213 4.39 19.46 -17.79
CA GLN A 213 5.44 19.45 -18.83
C GLN A 213 5.45 18.18 -19.67
N LEU A 214 5.19 17.01 -19.07
CA LEU A 214 5.11 15.74 -19.80
C LEU A 214 3.92 15.74 -20.77
N ILE A 215 2.81 16.37 -20.40
CA ILE A 215 1.62 16.52 -21.25
C ILE A 215 1.85 17.59 -22.32
N ASP A 216 2.38 18.76 -21.97
CA ASP A 216 2.59 19.85 -22.94
C ASP A 216 3.55 19.43 -24.08
N ASN A 217 4.59 18.63 -23.75
CA ASN A 217 5.54 18.12 -24.73
C ASN A 217 4.96 17.05 -25.69
N THR A 218 3.69 16.63 -25.53
CA THR A 218 3.03 15.71 -26.47
C THR A 218 2.29 16.44 -27.59
N HIS A 219 2.27 17.78 -27.56
CA HIS A 219 1.84 18.59 -28.68
C HIS A 219 3.02 18.82 -29.64
N PRO A 220 3.03 18.27 -30.87
CA PRO A 220 4.00 18.70 -31.87
C PRO A 220 3.74 20.17 -32.23
N ALA A 221 4.83 20.92 -32.44
CA ALA A 221 4.82 22.30 -32.92
C ALA A 221 4.19 22.43 -34.32
#